data_AF-U6CYM3-F1
#
_entry.id   AF-U6CYM3-F1
#
_cell.length_a   1.000
_cell.length_b   1.000
_cell.length_c   1.000
_cell.angle_alpha   90.00
_cell.angle_beta   90.00
_cell.angle_gamma   90.00
#
_symmetry.space_group_name_H-M   'P 1'
#
loop_
_entity.id
_entity.type
_entity.pdbx_description
1 polymer ?
#
loop_
_entity_poly.entity_id
_entity_poly.type
_entity_poly.pdbx_seq_one_letter_code
_entity_poly.pdbx_strand_id
1 'polypeptide(L)'
;KTFKGRGIPSVEDAENWHGKPMPKERADAIIKLIESQIQTNKNLDPKPPIEDSPQVNITDIEMSSPPAYKVGEQIATRRACGLALAKLGHANDRVIVLDGDTKNSTFSDIFKREHPERFIECFIAEQNMVSVALGCATRGRTVAFASTFAAFLTRAFDQIRMGAISQININLIGSHCGVSVGEDGPSQMALEDLAMFRSIPNCTVFYPSDATSTEHAILLAANTKGMCYVRTSRPETAVIYDPQESFAIGQAKVRP
;
A
#
# COMPACT_ATOMS: atom_id res chain seq x y z
N LYS A 1 20.65 -20.17 17.78
CA LYS A 1 22.01 -19.60 17.98
C LYS A 1 22.82 -19.90 16.73
N THR A 2 23.41 -18.89 16.10
CA THR A 2 24.27 -19.01 14.91
C THR A 2 25.55 -18.20 15.15
N PHE A 3 26.57 -18.42 14.32
CA PHE A 3 27.79 -17.59 14.28
C PHE A 3 27.87 -16.89 12.92
N LYS A 4 28.10 -15.57 12.91
CA LYS A 4 28.24 -14.82 11.64
C LYS A 4 29.55 -15.21 10.97
N GLY A 5 29.53 -15.51 9.68
CA GLY A 5 30.71 -16.03 8.96
C GLY A 5 31.08 -17.47 9.33
N ARG A 6 30.12 -18.28 9.78
CA ARG A 6 30.31 -19.71 10.13
C ARG A 6 31.10 -20.47 9.05
N GLY A 7 32.12 -21.22 9.48
CA GLY A 7 32.96 -22.03 8.60
C GLY A 7 34.12 -21.27 7.93
N ILE A 8 34.30 -19.98 8.25
CA ILE A 8 35.40 -19.16 7.74
C ILE A 8 36.41 -18.89 8.88
N PRO A 9 37.56 -19.59 8.93
CA PRO A 9 38.59 -19.35 9.94
C PRO A 9 39.00 -17.89 10.07
N SER A 10 39.14 -17.43 11.32
CA SER A 10 39.48 -16.03 11.68
C SER A 10 38.45 -14.97 11.24
N VAL A 11 37.25 -15.40 10.81
CA VAL A 11 36.11 -14.53 10.47
C VAL A 11 34.84 -14.93 11.21
N GLU A 12 34.68 -16.23 11.49
CA GLU A 12 33.57 -16.73 12.27
C GLU A 12 33.49 -16.03 13.64
N ASP A 13 32.31 -15.47 13.92
CA ASP A 13 32.00 -14.68 15.13
C ASP A 13 32.84 -13.41 15.30
N ALA A 14 33.65 -13.06 14.30
CA ALA A 14 34.46 -11.85 14.32
C ALA A 14 33.63 -10.63 13.89
N GLU A 15 33.88 -9.52 14.56
CA GLU A 15 33.39 -8.21 14.15
C GLU A 15 34.07 -7.71 12.87
N ASN A 16 33.63 -6.56 12.34
CA ASN A 16 34.25 -5.88 11.20
C ASN A 16 34.23 -6.63 9.85
N TRP A 17 33.44 -7.70 9.71
CA TRP A 17 33.27 -8.44 8.45
C TRP A 17 31.89 -8.25 7.77
N HIS A 18 31.01 -7.42 8.31
CA HIS A 18 29.72 -7.14 7.67
C HIS A 18 29.90 -6.42 6.33
N GLY A 19 29.31 -6.96 5.26
CA GLY A 19 29.33 -6.34 3.92
C GLY A 19 30.71 -6.34 3.25
N LYS A 20 31.71 -7.04 3.79
CA LYS A 20 33.07 -7.09 3.22
C LYS A 20 33.27 -8.38 2.43
N PRO A 21 33.70 -8.29 1.15
CA PRO A 21 34.08 -9.48 0.40
C PRO A 21 35.36 -10.10 1.00
N MET A 22 35.51 -11.42 0.84
CA MET A 22 36.74 -12.10 1.21
C MET A 22 37.86 -11.71 0.22
N PRO A 23 39.07 -11.33 0.70
CA PRO A 23 40.21 -11.09 -0.17
C PRO A 23 40.57 -12.32 -1.01
N LYS A 24 40.95 -12.11 -2.28
CA LYS A 24 41.21 -13.19 -3.23
C LYS A 24 42.31 -14.14 -2.75
N GLU A 25 43.30 -13.62 -2.03
CA GLU A 25 44.45 -14.37 -1.51
C GLU A 25 44.03 -15.41 -0.46
N ARG A 26 42.88 -15.21 0.19
CA ARG A 26 42.32 -16.12 1.21
C ARG A 26 41.15 -16.94 0.70
N ALA A 27 40.45 -16.46 -0.33
CA ALA A 27 39.23 -17.08 -0.84
C ALA A 27 39.43 -18.55 -1.23
N ASP A 28 40.48 -18.87 -2.00
CA ASP A 28 40.74 -20.24 -2.46
C ASP A 28 40.98 -21.22 -1.31
N ALA A 29 41.69 -20.79 -0.26
CA ALA A 29 41.93 -21.62 0.91
C ALA A 29 40.65 -21.89 1.70
N ILE A 30 39.78 -20.87 1.82
CA ILE A 30 38.48 -20.99 2.48
C ILE A 30 37.54 -21.91 1.68
N ILE A 31 37.47 -21.73 0.36
CA ILE A 31 36.67 -22.58 -0.53
C ILE A 31 37.10 -24.04 -0.40
N LYS A 32 38.39 -24.34 -0.52
CA LYS A 32 38.92 -25.70 -0.35
C LYS A 32 38.60 -26.31 1.01
N LEU A 33 38.67 -25.52 2.08
CA LEU A 33 38.31 -25.98 3.43
C LEU A 33 36.83 -26.34 3.52
N ILE A 34 35.94 -25.56 2.92
CA ILE A 34 34.51 -25.85 2.90
C ILE A 34 34.23 -27.09 2.04
N GLU A 35 34.85 -27.17 0.86
CA GLU A 35 34.73 -28.31 -0.06
C GLU A 35 35.19 -29.62 0.57
N SER A 36 36.28 -29.60 1.36
CA SER A 36 36.77 -30.78 2.06
C SER A 36 35.80 -31.39 3.07
N GLN A 37 34.77 -30.62 3.48
CA GLN A 37 33.72 -31.09 4.41
C GLN A 37 32.51 -31.66 3.67
N ILE A 38 32.43 -31.51 2.35
CA ILE A 38 31.32 -32.01 1.53
C ILE A 38 31.47 -33.53 1.36
N GLN A 39 30.47 -34.28 1.79
CA GLN A 39 30.48 -35.75 1.74
C GLN A 39 29.90 -36.33 0.44
N THR A 40 29.12 -35.55 -0.30
CA THR A 40 28.45 -35.98 -1.52
C THR A 40 28.26 -34.82 -2.47
N ASN A 41 28.27 -35.10 -3.77
CA ASN A 41 27.92 -34.17 -4.84
C ASN A 41 26.46 -34.28 -5.27
N LYS A 42 25.63 -35.05 -4.55
CA LYS A 42 24.21 -35.21 -4.88
C LYS A 42 23.43 -33.95 -4.50
N ASN A 43 22.72 -33.38 -5.47
CA ASN A 43 21.77 -32.29 -5.20
C ASN A 43 20.50 -32.83 -4.53
N LEU A 44 19.91 -32.02 -3.66
CA LEU A 44 18.62 -32.31 -3.04
C LEU A 44 17.50 -31.87 -3.99
N ASP A 45 16.57 -32.78 -4.28
CA ASP A 45 15.37 -32.47 -5.06
C ASP A 45 14.27 -31.94 -4.12
N PRO A 46 13.84 -30.67 -4.24
CA PRO A 46 12.75 -30.15 -3.42
C PRO A 46 11.43 -30.83 -3.81
N LYS A 47 10.60 -31.14 -2.82
CA LYS A 47 9.25 -31.63 -3.08
C LYS A 47 8.36 -30.48 -3.56
N PRO A 48 7.53 -30.67 -4.60
CA PRO A 48 6.57 -29.66 -5.01
C PRO A 48 5.52 -29.42 -3.90
N PRO A 49 4.93 -28.22 -3.82
CA PRO A 49 3.83 -27.95 -2.90
C PRO A 49 2.56 -28.68 -3.33
N ILE A 50 1.58 -28.74 -2.42
CA ILE A 50 0.21 -29.12 -2.77
C ILE A 50 -0.42 -27.93 -3.53
N GLU A 51 -1.05 -28.20 -4.68
CA GLU A 51 -1.68 -27.18 -5.52
C GLU A 51 -3.13 -26.92 -5.10
N ASP A 52 -3.33 -26.43 -3.88
CA ASP A 52 -4.64 -26.15 -3.27
C ASP A 52 -5.03 -24.66 -3.26
N SER A 53 -4.17 -23.79 -3.79
CA SER A 53 -4.43 -22.36 -3.86
C SER A 53 -5.58 -22.05 -4.83
N PRO A 54 -6.60 -21.27 -4.42
CA PRO A 54 -7.71 -20.95 -5.31
C PRO A 54 -7.26 -20.04 -6.45
N GLN A 55 -7.89 -20.22 -7.61
CA GLN A 55 -7.78 -19.33 -8.75
C GLN A 55 -8.35 -17.95 -8.39
N VAL A 56 -7.69 -16.89 -8.85
CA VAL A 56 -8.09 -15.51 -8.58
C VAL A 56 -8.29 -14.80 -9.91
N ASN A 57 -9.44 -14.17 -10.10
CA ASN A 57 -9.68 -13.38 -11.29
C ASN A 57 -8.90 -12.06 -11.22
N ILE A 58 -7.96 -11.87 -12.14
CA ILE A 58 -7.09 -10.70 -12.21
C ILE A 58 -7.52 -9.65 -13.25
N THR A 59 -8.73 -9.76 -13.80
CA THR A 59 -9.28 -8.71 -14.68
C THR A 59 -9.50 -7.40 -13.93
N ASP A 60 -9.68 -6.33 -14.70
CA ASP A 60 -10.02 -5.02 -14.18
C ASP A 60 -11.33 -5.07 -13.38
N ILE A 61 -11.40 -4.23 -12.35
CA ILE A 61 -12.55 -4.05 -11.48
C ILE A 61 -13.43 -2.96 -12.07
N GLU A 62 -14.73 -3.22 -12.15
CA GLU A 62 -15.74 -2.23 -12.53
C GLU A 62 -16.62 -1.91 -11.33
N MET A 63 -17.06 -0.66 -11.19
CA MET A 63 -18.08 -0.32 -10.20
C MET A 63 -19.44 -0.85 -10.65
N SER A 64 -20.25 -1.32 -9.70
CA SER A 64 -21.61 -1.83 -9.97
C SER A 64 -22.59 -0.77 -10.47
N SER A 65 -22.29 0.51 -10.25
CA SER A 65 -23.09 1.65 -10.71
C SER A 65 -22.24 2.92 -10.75
N PRO A 66 -22.67 3.97 -11.47
CA PRO A 66 -22.07 5.31 -11.36
C PRO A 66 -22.18 5.88 -9.93
N PRO A 67 -21.41 6.94 -9.60
CA PRO A 67 -21.61 7.70 -8.37
C PRO A 67 -23.08 8.13 -8.21
N ALA A 68 -23.54 8.31 -6.97
CA ALA A 68 -24.93 8.67 -6.68
C ALA A 68 -25.05 9.97 -5.86
N TYR A 69 -24.09 10.87 -6.03
CA TYR A 69 -24.03 12.17 -5.34
C TYR A 69 -24.76 13.26 -6.13
N LYS A 70 -25.41 14.20 -5.43
CA LYS A 70 -26.09 15.33 -6.10
C LYS A 70 -25.21 16.55 -6.11
N VAL A 71 -25.13 17.26 -7.25
CA VAL A 71 -24.42 18.55 -7.32
C VAL A 71 -24.95 19.51 -6.24
N GLY A 72 -24.05 20.09 -5.45
CA GLY A 72 -24.36 20.95 -4.31
C GLY A 72 -24.47 20.24 -2.95
N GLU A 73 -24.59 18.90 -2.93
CA GLU A 73 -24.53 18.11 -1.71
C GLU A 73 -23.20 18.35 -0.96
N GLN A 74 -23.25 18.48 0.36
CA GLN A 74 -22.06 18.67 1.18
C GLN A 74 -21.59 17.32 1.71
N ILE A 75 -20.36 16.94 1.36
CA ILE A 75 -19.77 15.68 1.80
C ILE A 75 -18.25 15.81 1.79
N ALA A 76 -17.62 15.34 2.85
CA ALA A 76 -16.16 15.29 2.94
C ALA A 76 -15.61 14.16 2.07
N THR A 77 -14.53 14.40 1.34
CA THR A 77 -13.91 13.38 0.47
C THR A 77 -13.44 12.16 1.26
N ARG A 78 -13.03 12.31 2.53
CA ARG A 78 -12.74 11.15 3.40
C ARG A 78 -13.94 10.22 3.60
N ARG A 79 -15.15 10.78 3.71
CA ARG A 79 -16.39 10.01 3.87
C ARG A 79 -16.80 9.35 2.55
N ALA A 80 -16.70 10.10 1.45
CA ALA A 80 -16.92 9.55 0.11
C ALA A 80 -15.95 8.40 -0.21
N CYS A 81 -14.70 8.48 0.27
CA CYS A 81 -13.72 7.41 0.15
C CYS A 81 -14.18 6.12 0.86
N GLY A 82 -14.68 6.21 2.10
CA GLY A 82 -15.22 5.06 2.82
C GLY A 82 -16.40 4.40 2.10
N LEU A 83 -17.33 5.21 1.56
CA LEU A 83 -18.46 4.75 0.76
C LEU A 83 -18.01 4.07 -0.55
N ALA A 84 -17.06 4.69 -1.25
CA ALA A 84 -16.51 4.16 -2.49
C ALA A 84 -15.77 2.83 -2.27
N LEU A 85 -15.01 2.69 -1.19
CA LEU A 85 -14.36 1.43 -0.82
C LEU A 85 -15.39 0.33 -0.56
N ALA A 86 -16.43 0.61 0.22
CA ALA A 86 -17.48 -0.37 0.52
C ALA A 86 -18.19 -0.81 -0.76
N LYS A 87 -18.52 0.14 -1.65
CA LYS A 87 -19.07 -0.13 -2.98
C LYS A 87 -18.15 -0.98 -3.85
N LEU A 88 -16.86 -0.67 -3.88
CA LEU A 88 -15.87 -1.46 -4.61
C LEU A 88 -15.74 -2.88 -4.02
N GLY A 89 -15.88 -3.02 -2.69
CA GLY A 89 -15.94 -4.30 -2.00
C GLY A 89 -17.09 -5.20 -2.44
N HIS A 90 -18.26 -4.64 -2.77
CA HIS A 90 -19.38 -5.39 -3.36
C HIS A 90 -19.11 -5.84 -4.79
N ALA A 91 -18.27 -5.12 -5.53
CA ALA A 91 -17.97 -5.42 -6.92
C ALA A 91 -16.84 -6.46 -7.08
N ASN A 92 -15.96 -6.60 -6.08
CA ASN A 92 -14.82 -7.51 -6.20
C ASN A 92 -14.30 -8.05 -4.85
N ASP A 93 -14.24 -9.37 -4.73
CA ASP A 93 -13.80 -10.08 -3.53
C ASP A 93 -12.30 -9.93 -3.23
N ARG A 94 -11.49 -9.47 -4.19
CA ARG A 94 -10.05 -9.22 -3.98
C ARG A 94 -9.79 -7.94 -3.21
N VAL A 95 -10.77 -7.04 -3.13
CA VAL A 95 -10.61 -5.77 -2.42
C VAL A 95 -10.52 -6.06 -0.93
N ILE A 96 -9.42 -5.63 -0.32
CA ILE A 96 -9.22 -5.66 1.13
C ILE A 96 -8.88 -4.25 1.60
N VAL A 97 -9.30 -3.93 2.83
CA VAL A 97 -9.03 -2.63 3.44
C VAL A 97 -8.28 -2.82 4.76
N LEU A 98 -7.21 -2.07 4.94
CA LEU A 98 -6.38 -2.07 6.14
C LEU A 98 -6.43 -0.68 6.76
N ASP A 99 -6.54 -0.58 8.07
CA ASP A 99 -6.52 0.71 8.76
C ASP A 99 -5.70 0.65 10.06
N GLY A 100 -5.07 1.77 10.41
CA GLY A 100 -4.23 1.89 11.60
C GLY A 100 -4.93 2.54 12.79
N ASP A 101 -6.00 1.93 13.31
CA ASP A 101 -6.87 2.45 14.38
C ASP A 101 -7.46 3.85 14.14
N THR A 102 -7.63 4.25 12.89
CA THR A 102 -8.21 5.54 12.47
C THR A 102 -9.50 5.38 11.66
N LYS A 103 -10.04 4.16 11.60
CA LYS A 103 -11.18 3.74 10.75
C LYS A 103 -12.43 4.61 10.85
N ASN A 104 -12.74 5.13 12.04
CA ASN A 104 -13.87 6.04 12.27
C ASN A 104 -13.61 7.46 11.72
N SER A 105 -12.36 7.81 11.47
CA SER A 105 -11.91 9.11 10.98
C SER A 105 -11.60 9.09 9.49
N THR A 106 -11.07 7.97 8.98
CA THR A 106 -10.86 7.69 7.55
C THR A 106 -12.15 7.22 6.87
N PHE A 107 -13.17 6.85 7.64
CA PHE A 107 -14.42 6.20 7.21
C PHE A 107 -14.22 4.80 6.59
N SER A 108 -13.06 4.17 6.81
CA SER A 108 -12.85 2.76 6.43
C SER A 108 -13.67 1.79 7.29
N ASP A 109 -14.23 2.25 8.41
CA ASP A 109 -15.21 1.52 9.21
C ASP A 109 -16.51 1.18 8.44
N ILE A 110 -16.86 1.96 7.42
CA ILE A 110 -17.95 1.65 6.49
C ILE A 110 -17.66 0.32 5.77
N PHE A 111 -16.46 0.17 5.20
CA PHE A 111 -16.04 -1.09 4.58
C PHE A 111 -16.03 -2.22 5.61
N LYS A 112 -15.48 -1.99 6.81
CA LYS A 112 -15.45 -2.99 7.89
C LYS A 112 -16.83 -3.53 8.24
N ARG A 113 -17.84 -2.66 8.28
CA ARG A 113 -19.20 -3.05 8.63
C ARG A 113 -19.84 -3.93 7.55
N GLU A 114 -19.52 -3.70 6.29
CA GLU A 114 -20.12 -4.39 5.14
C GLU A 114 -19.35 -5.65 4.73
N HIS A 115 -18.02 -5.64 4.89
CA HIS A 115 -17.08 -6.70 4.48
C HIS A 115 -16.06 -7.02 5.60
N PRO A 116 -16.53 -7.41 6.81
CA PRO A 116 -15.66 -7.56 7.99
C PRO A 116 -14.55 -8.59 7.81
N GLU A 117 -14.77 -9.61 6.99
CA GLU A 117 -13.80 -10.68 6.68
C GLU A 117 -12.64 -10.20 5.78
N ARG A 118 -12.79 -9.05 5.13
CA ARG A 118 -11.79 -8.43 4.26
C ARG A 118 -11.22 -7.12 4.82
N PHE A 119 -11.56 -6.80 6.06
CA PHE A 119 -10.99 -5.67 6.79
C PHE A 119 -9.89 -6.15 7.75
N ILE A 120 -8.71 -5.54 7.68
CA ILE A 120 -7.56 -5.87 8.54
C ILE A 120 -7.25 -4.67 9.43
N GLU A 121 -7.66 -4.76 10.70
CA GLU A 121 -7.23 -3.80 11.72
C GLU A 121 -5.74 -3.99 12.00
N CYS A 122 -4.95 -2.95 11.71
CA CYS A 122 -3.50 -2.97 11.89
C CYS A 122 -3.05 -2.27 13.17
N PHE A 123 -3.96 -1.67 13.93
CA PHE A 123 -3.67 -0.85 15.11
C PHE A 123 -2.72 0.32 14.78
N ILE A 124 -2.21 1.02 15.79
CA ILE A 124 -1.31 2.17 15.63
C ILE A 124 0.10 1.69 15.23
N ALA A 125 0.24 1.18 14.01
CA ALA A 125 1.45 0.55 13.47
C ALA A 125 1.55 0.71 11.94
N GLU A 126 1.65 1.94 11.44
CA GLU A 126 1.57 2.27 10.00
C GLU A 126 2.66 1.55 9.17
N GLN A 127 3.87 1.42 9.72
CA GLN A 127 4.97 0.67 9.08
C GLN A 127 4.57 -0.78 8.81
N ASN A 128 3.94 -1.42 9.80
CA ASN A 128 3.47 -2.78 9.67
C ASN A 128 2.27 -2.85 8.72
N MET A 129 1.30 -1.93 8.83
CA MET A 129 0.13 -1.86 7.95
C MET A 129 0.54 -1.83 6.47
N VAL A 130 1.49 -0.96 6.09
CA VAL A 130 1.99 -0.91 4.71
C VAL A 130 2.67 -2.22 4.32
N SER A 131 3.48 -2.81 5.20
CA SER A 131 4.15 -4.09 4.93
C SER A 131 3.17 -5.26 4.75
N VAL A 132 2.10 -5.29 5.55
CA VAL A 132 1.02 -6.29 5.43
C VAL A 132 0.29 -6.09 4.10
N ALA A 133 -0.08 -4.86 3.75
CA ALA A 133 -0.71 -4.56 2.45
C ALA A 133 0.15 -5.01 1.26
N LEU A 134 1.46 -4.74 1.30
CA LEU A 134 2.42 -5.20 0.30
C LEU A 134 2.45 -6.73 0.22
N GLY A 135 2.49 -7.41 1.36
CA GLY A 135 2.45 -8.87 1.45
C GLY A 135 1.18 -9.47 0.84
N CYS A 136 0.01 -8.93 1.18
CA CYS A 136 -1.28 -9.37 0.66
C CYS A 136 -1.39 -9.20 -0.86
N ALA A 137 -0.83 -8.12 -1.41
CA ALA A 137 -0.85 -7.85 -2.85
C ALA A 137 0.15 -8.70 -3.65
N THR A 138 1.10 -9.40 -3.00
CA THR A 138 2.05 -10.27 -3.71
C THR A 138 1.31 -11.29 -4.57
N ARG A 139 1.89 -11.63 -5.73
CA ARG A 139 1.30 -12.59 -6.69
C ARG A 139 -0.13 -12.22 -7.16
N GLY A 140 -0.52 -10.96 -7.01
CA GLY A 140 -1.84 -10.45 -7.43
C GLY A 140 -3.01 -11.00 -6.62
N ARG A 141 -2.77 -11.54 -5.41
CA ARG A 141 -3.81 -12.22 -4.62
C ARG A 141 -4.93 -11.29 -4.17
N THR A 142 -4.61 -10.05 -3.81
CA THR A 142 -5.60 -9.03 -3.40
C THR A 142 -5.34 -7.68 -4.09
N VAL A 143 -6.33 -6.80 -4.00
CA VAL A 143 -6.22 -5.36 -4.28
C VAL A 143 -6.34 -4.64 -2.95
N ALA A 144 -5.20 -4.23 -2.38
CA ALA A 144 -5.14 -3.71 -1.01
C ALA A 144 -5.27 -2.18 -0.96
N PHE A 145 -6.11 -1.70 -0.05
CA PHE A 145 -6.22 -0.29 0.32
C PHE A 145 -5.82 -0.11 1.79
N ALA A 146 -4.73 0.60 2.05
CA ALA A 146 -4.29 0.92 3.41
C ALA A 146 -4.57 2.39 3.74
N SER A 147 -5.34 2.65 4.80
CA SER A 147 -5.81 3.98 5.18
C SER A 147 -5.33 4.41 6.56
N THR A 148 -4.89 5.67 6.64
CA THR A 148 -4.67 6.40 7.90
C THR A 148 -4.72 7.90 7.62
N PHE A 149 -4.24 8.75 8.54
CA PHE A 149 -4.04 10.17 8.26
C PHE A 149 -2.83 10.30 7.33
N ALA A 150 -2.91 11.20 6.34
CA ALA A 150 -1.82 11.44 5.40
C ALA A 150 -0.51 11.83 6.12
N ALA A 151 -0.61 12.54 7.25
CA ALA A 151 0.54 12.89 8.08
C ALA A 151 1.25 11.65 8.63
N PHE A 152 0.50 10.60 9.02
CA PHE A 152 1.06 9.39 9.62
C PHE A 152 1.62 8.41 8.59
N LEU A 153 1.30 8.56 7.30
CA LEU A 153 1.97 7.80 6.24
C LEU A 153 3.48 8.14 6.15
N THR A 154 3.91 9.29 6.66
CA THR A 154 5.34 9.61 6.82
C THR A 154 6.06 8.59 7.70
N ARG A 155 5.37 8.02 8.70
CA ARG A 155 5.90 6.96 9.57
C ARG A 155 6.26 5.70 8.80
N ALA A 156 5.61 5.45 7.66
CA ALA A 156 5.79 4.28 6.81
C ALA A 156 6.54 4.58 5.50
N PHE A 157 7.21 5.74 5.39
CA PHE A 157 7.81 6.17 4.13
C PHE A 157 8.85 5.17 3.60
N ASP A 158 9.65 4.54 4.47
CA ASP A 158 10.61 3.52 4.04
C ASP A 158 9.92 2.28 3.46
N GLN A 159 8.82 1.84 4.07
CA GLN A 159 8.02 0.72 3.56
C GLN A 159 7.35 1.07 2.23
N ILE A 160 6.84 2.29 2.06
CA ILE A 160 6.27 2.78 0.80
C ILE A 160 7.34 2.80 -0.30
N ARG A 161 8.53 3.33 0.01
CA ARG A 161 9.70 3.34 -0.89
C ARG A 161 10.11 1.93 -1.29
N MET A 162 10.21 1.01 -0.33
CA MET A 162 10.54 -0.40 -0.58
C MET A 162 9.44 -1.12 -1.34
N GLY A 163 8.17 -0.74 -1.17
CA GLY A 163 7.05 -1.25 -1.95
C GLY A 163 7.19 -0.95 -3.44
N ALA A 164 7.55 0.30 -3.77
CA ALA A 164 7.83 0.70 -5.15
C ALA A 164 9.04 -0.05 -5.74
N ILE A 165 10.14 -0.19 -4.97
CA ILE A 165 11.31 -1.00 -5.37
C ILE A 165 10.91 -2.46 -5.61
N SER A 166 9.97 -2.98 -4.81
CA SER A 166 9.45 -4.34 -4.92
C SER A 166 8.43 -4.52 -6.06
N GLN A 167 8.08 -3.44 -6.77
CA GLN A 167 7.12 -3.43 -7.88
C GLN A 167 5.75 -4.02 -7.50
N ILE A 168 5.32 -3.80 -6.26
CA ILE A 168 4.02 -4.26 -5.76
C ILE A 168 2.96 -3.18 -5.99
N ASN A 169 1.73 -3.61 -6.27
CA ASN A 169 0.60 -2.72 -6.48
C ASN A 169 -0.22 -2.60 -5.19
N ILE A 170 -0.17 -1.46 -4.52
CA ILE A 170 -1.05 -1.15 -3.39
C ILE A 170 -1.59 0.27 -3.49
N ASN A 171 -2.74 0.49 -2.84
CA ASN A 171 -3.40 1.77 -2.75
C ASN A 171 -3.27 2.31 -1.33
N LEU A 172 -2.77 3.53 -1.19
CA LEU A 172 -2.58 4.22 0.08
C LEU A 172 -3.57 5.39 0.14
N ILE A 173 -4.36 5.46 1.20
CA ILE A 173 -5.32 6.55 1.41
C ILE A 173 -4.86 7.35 2.61
N GLY A 174 -4.61 8.63 2.40
CA GLY A 174 -4.25 9.56 3.46
C GLY A 174 -5.35 10.58 3.65
N SER A 175 -6.02 10.54 4.81
CA SER A 175 -7.02 11.54 5.20
C SER A 175 -6.40 12.74 5.93
N HIS A 176 -7.23 13.71 6.35
CA HIS A 176 -6.79 14.84 7.20
C HIS A 176 -5.63 15.62 6.59
N CYS A 177 -5.72 15.91 5.30
CA CYS A 177 -4.66 16.64 4.61
C CYS A 177 -4.75 18.16 4.83
N GLY A 178 -3.60 18.81 4.90
CA GLY A 178 -3.49 20.27 4.99
C GLY A 178 -3.93 20.88 6.32
N VAL A 179 -3.93 22.22 6.36
CA VAL A 179 -4.34 23.00 7.55
C VAL A 179 -5.85 22.96 7.82
N SER A 180 -6.64 22.51 6.83
CA SER A 180 -8.11 22.44 6.94
C SER A 180 -8.60 21.35 7.89
N VAL A 181 -7.69 20.59 8.51
CA VAL A 181 -7.98 19.73 9.67
C VAL A 181 -8.55 20.55 10.83
N GLY A 182 -8.03 21.77 11.05
CA GLY A 182 -8.50 22.66 12.10
C GLY A 182 -7.81 22.43 13.43
N GLU A 183 -8.61 22.17 14.46
CA GLU A 183 -8.26 22.31 15.88
C GLU A 183 -7.21 21.30 16.39
N ASP A 184 -7.04 20.16 15.72
CA ASP A 184 -6.05 19.14 16.11
C ASP A 184 -4.59 19.65 15.96
N GLY A 185 -4.38 20.68 15.14
CA GLY A 185 -3.08 21.32 14.98
C GLY A 185 -2.09 20.54 14.09
N PRO A 186 -0.83 21.01 14.00
CA PRO A 186 0.11 20.60 12.96
C PRO A 186 0.57 19.15 13.05
N SER A 187 0.42 18.48 14.20
CA SER A 187 0.76 17.06 14.34
C SER A 187 -0.09 16.13 13.47
N GLN A 188 -1.30 16.57 13.08
CA GLN A 188 -2.24 15.81 12.25
C GLN A 188 -2.30 16.33 10.81
N MET A 189 -1.73 17.51 10.55
CA MET A 189 -1.79 18.17 9.24
C MET A 189 -0.76 17.56 8.30
N ALA A 190 -1.23 16.87 7.27
CA ALA A 190 -0.34 16.42 6.20
C ALA A 190 0.02 17.59 5.28
N LEU A 191 1.28 18.03 5.34
CA LEU A 191 1.77 19.19 4.57
C LEU A 191 2.90 18.81 3.61
N GLU A 192 3.51 17.65 3.82
CA GLU A 192 4.61 17.08 3.04
C GLU A 192 4.22 15.82 2.25
N ASP A 193 2.97 15.34 2.39
CA ASP A 193 2.51 14.08 1.80
C ASP A 193 2.60 14.07 0.27
N LEU A 194 2.25 15.19 -0.39
CA LEU A 194 2.41 15.32 -1.83
C LEU A 194 3.89 15.27 -2.26
N ALA A 195 4.79 15.87 -1.48
CA ALA A 195 6.22 15.82 -1.78
C ALA A 195 6.75 14.38 -1.61
N MET A 196 6.35 13.72 -0.51
CA MET A 196 6.69 12.33 -0.21
C MET A 196 6.24 11.39 -1.33
N PHE A 197 4.96 11.39 -1.69
CA PHE A 197 4.43 10.47 -2.70
C PHE A 197 4.91 10.76 -4.12
N ARG A 198 5.13 12.04 -4.47
CA ARG A 198 5.74 12.38 -5.77
C ARG A 198 7.20 11.95 -5.89
N SER A 199 7.90 11.73 -4.77
CA SER A 199 9.27 11.21 -4.79
C SER A 199 9.33 9.70 -5.04
N ILE A 200 8.22 8.98 -4.88
CA ILE A 200 8.13 7.55 -5.13
C ILE A 200 8.04 7.30 -6.65
N PRO A 201 8.98 6.54 -7.25
CA PRO A 201 8.95 6.25 -8.68
C PRO A 201 7.66 5.54 -9.10
N ASN A 202 7.09 5.95 -10.23
CA ASN A 202 5.86 5.39 -10.79
C ASN A 202 4.65 5.43 -9.83
N CYS A 203 4.66 6.32 -8.84
CA CYS A 203 3.51 6.52 -7.96
C CYS A 203 2.46 7.40 -8.63
N THR A 204 1.20 6.95 -8.65
CA THR A 204 0.07 7.76 -9.11
C THR A 204 -0.54 8.48 -7.92
N VAL A 205 -0.57 9.81 -7.98
CA VAL A 205 -1.12 10.66 -6.91
C VAL A 205 -2.46 11.23 -7.34
N PHE A 206 -3.52 10.83 -6.64
CA PHE A 206 -4.87 11.35 -6.78
C PHE A 206 -5.16 12.36 -5.66
N TYR A 207 -5.67 13.52 -6.03
CA TYR A 207 -6.22 14.48 -5.08
C TYR A 207 -7.65 14.87 -5.49
N PRO A 208 -8.65 14.04 -5.18
CA PRO A 208 -10.04 14.33 -5.50
C PRO A 208 -10.55 15.57 -4.74
N SER A 209 -11.39 16.36 -5.41
CA SER A 209 -11.87 17.65 -4.89
C SER A 209 -13.31 17.58 -4.35
N ASP A 210 -14.04 16.52 -4.62
CA ASP A 210 -15.41 16.28 -4.15
C ASP A 210 -15.72 14.76 -4.07
N ALA A 211 -16.95 14.39 -3.71
CA ALA A 211 -17.33 12.98 -3.59
C ALA A 211 -17.32 12.21 -4.92
N THR A 212 -17.83 12.81 -6.00
CA THR A 212 -17.83 12.18 -7.34
C THR A 212 -16.41 11.85 -7.79
N SER A 213 -15.50 12.83 -7.75
CA SER A 213 -14.09 12.61 -8.11
C SER A 213 -13.37 11.64 -7.16
N THR A 214 -13.79 11.56 -5.89
CA THR A 214 -13.25 10.58 -4.94
C THR A 214 -13.60 9.15 -5.33
N GLU A 215 -14.86 8.89 -5.69
CA GLU A 215 -15.30 7.56 -6.08
C GLU A 215 -14.58 7.07 -7.35
N HIS A 216 -14.42 7.96 -8.34
CA HIS A 216 -13.61 7.67 -9.51
C HIS A 216 -12.13 7.44 -9.18
N ALA A 217 -11.54 8.23 -8.28
CA ALA A 217 -10.15 8.04 -7.86
C ALA A 217 -9.92 6.65 -7.22
N ILE A 218 -10.87 6.16 -6.42
CA ILE A 218 -10.79 4.82 -5.81
C ILE A 218 -10.86 3.72 -6.87
N LEU A 219 -11.79 3.84 -7.83
CA LEU A 219 -11.88 2.89 -8.94
C LEU A 219 -10.61 2.90 -9.81
N LEU A 220 -10.12 4.08 -10.19
CA LEU A 220 -8.90 4.23 -10.98
C LEU A 220 -7.69 3.64 -10.24
N ALA A 221 -7.54 3.94 -8.95
CA ALA A 221 -6.47 3.39 -8.12
C ALA A 221 -6.53 1.85 -8.09
N ALA A 222 -7.72 1.26 -7.92
CA ALA A 222 -7.92 -0.20 -7.91
C ALA A 222 -7.37 -0.92 -9.15
N ASN A 223 -7.43 -0.25 -10.31
CA ASN A 223 -7.01 -0.77 -11.62
C ASN A 223 -5.64 -0.27 -12.07
N THR A 224 -4.94 0.53 -11.25
CA THR A 224 -3.66 1.13 -11.62
C THR A 224 -2.51 0.33 -11.02
N LYS A 225 -1.52 0.03 -11.86
CA LYS A 225 -0.27 -0.62 -11.42
C LYS A 225 0.63 0.37 -10.67
N GLY A 226 1.46 -0.18 -9.80
CA GLY A 226 2.38 0.56 -8.95
C GLY A 226 1.72 1.06 -7.66
N MET A 227 2.38 2.02 -7.03
CA MET A 227 1.89 2.64 -5.80
C MET A 227 0.86 3.70 -6.16
N CYS A 228 -0.35 3.62 -5.62
CA CYS A 228 -1.33 4.69 -5.73
C CYS A 228 -1.50 5.41 -4.40
N TYR A 229 -1.61 6.74 -4.43
CA TYR A 229 -1.92 7.55 -3.26
C TYR A 229 -3.19 8.37 -3.51
N VAL A 230 -4.17 8.28 -2.61
CA VAL A 230 -5.41 9.07 -2.65
C VAL A 230 -5.45 9.99 -1.43
N ARG A 231 -5.33 11.30 -1.69
CA ARG A 231 -5.35 12.35 -0.68
C ARG A 231 -6.79 12.80 -0.41
N THR A 232 -7.29 12.61 0.81
CA THR A 232 -8.64 13.00 1.21
C THR A 232 -8.65 14.08 2.29
N SER A 233 -9.73 14.85 2.34
CA SER A 233 -9.87 16.09 3.12
C SER A 233 -10.88 15.91 4.24
N ARG A 234 -10.66 16.61 5.37
CA ARG A 234 -11.55 16.58 6.54
C ARG A 234 -12.87 17.35 6.35
N PRO A 235 -12.87 18.60 5.85
CA PRO A 235 -14.09 19.38 5.71
C PRO A 235 -15.05 18.80 4.69
N GLU A 236 -16.34 19.06 4.89
CA GLU A 236 -17.33 18.87 3.85
C GLU A 236 -17.18 19.93 2.78
N THR A 237 -17.31 19.52 1.52
CA THR A 237 -17.27 20.40 0.36
C THR A 237 -18.43 20.07 -0.56
N ALA A 238 -18.86 21.06 -1.35
CA ALA A 238 -19.90 20.84 -2.34
C ALA A 238 -19.46 19.81 -3.39
N VAL A 239 -20.37 18.90 -3.75
CA VAL A 239 -20.25 18.11 -4.98
C VAL A 239 -20.36 19.05 -6.16
N ILE A 240 -19.34 19.06 -7.00
CA ILE A 240 -19.22 19.96 -8.16
C ILE A 240 -19.30 19.22 -9.49
N TYR A 241 -19.00 17.92 -9.50
CA TYR A 241 -19.09 17.09 -10.69
C TYR A 241 -20.40 16.31 -10.73
N ASP A 242 -20.98 16.28 -11.93
CA ASP A 242 -22.12 15.46 -12.25
C ASP A 242 -21.76 13.97 -12.14
N PRO A 243 -22.67 13.08 -11.70
CA PRO A 243 -22.40 11.65 -11.57
C PRO A 243 -21.97 10.95 -12.86
N GLN A 244 -22.30 11.51 -14.02
CA GLN A 244 -21.93 10.98 -15.33
C GLN A 244 -20.59 11.54 -15.84
N GLU A 245 -19.94 12.43 -15.08
CA GLU A 245 -18.63 12.97 -15.43
C GLU A 245 -17.58 11.85 -15.52
N SER A 246 -16.69 11.96 -16.51
CA SER A 246 -15.63 10.97 -16.72
C SER A 246 -14.31 11.44 -16.11
N PHE A 247 -13.52 10.51 -15.56
CA PHE A 247 -12.20 10.83 -15.01
C PHE A 247 -11.16 9.86 -15.55
N ALA A 248 -9.96 10.37 -15.84
CA ALA A 248 -8.81 9.59 -16.28
C ALA A 248 -7.53 10.07 -15.60
N ILE A 249 -6.58 9.17 -15.42
CA ILE A 249 -5.26 9.50 -14.88
C ILE A 249 -4.55 10.47 -15.81
N GLY A 250 -3.97 11.54 -15.25
CA GLY A 250 -3.28 12.58 -16.01
C GLY A 250 -4.22 13.58 -16.70
N GLN A 251 -5.54 13.51 -16.46
CA GLN A 251 -6.51 14.45 -17.03
C GLN A 251 -7.05 15.40 -15.95
N ALA A 252 -6.75 16.70 -16.10
CA ALA A 252 -7.33 17.76 -15.29
C ALA A 252 -8.71 18.18 -15.80
N LYS A 253 -9.45 18.93 -14.98
CA LYS A 253 -10.77 19.48 -15.29
C LYS A 253 -10.76 21.00 -15.20
N VAL A 254 -11.35 21.65 -16.19
CA VAL A 254 -11.66 23.09 -16.16
C VAL A 254 -13.17 23.20 -16.04
N ARG A 255 -13.66 23.86 -14.99
CA ARG A 255 -15.08 24.14 -14.83
C ARG A 255 -15.33 25.61 -15.21
N PRO A 256 -16.24 25.90 -16.17
CA PRO A 256 -16.64 27.26 -16.49
C PRO A 256 -17.45 27.91 -15.37
#